data_AF-A0A8H6JEE1-F1
#
_entry.id   AF-A0A8H6JEE1-F1
#
_cell.length_a   1.000
_cell.length_b   1.000
_cell.length_c   1.000
_cell.angle_alpha   90.00
_cell.angle_beta   90.00
_cell.angle_gamma   90.00
#
_symmetry.space_group_name_H-M   'P 1'
#
loop_
_entity.id
_entity.type
_entity.pdbx_description
1 polymer ?
#
loop_
_entity_poly.entity_id
_entity_poly.type
_entity_poly.pdbx_seq_one_letter_code
_entity_poly.pdbx_strand_id
1 'polypeptide(L)'
;MVPEYQRRRKLFADFWNTQIIRASNSSCTCGERIIMHSTHVAPKEEKLEVVSHPNPETNNFQNVAGTPEIVVPIGQVAYFSPYTKKEEYIPVTVSFAGAKGCDLQLFALVEKLKEAGLIREVLPGKLAYSLSVA
;
A
#
# COMPACT_ATOMS: atom_id res chain seq x y z
N MET A 1 -30.63 -15.98 -8.09
CA MET A 1 -30.64 -14.50 -8.24
C MET A 1 -29.36 -13.95 -7.62
N VAL A 2 -28.56 -13.17 -8.36
CA VAL A 2 -27.31 -12.60 -7.81
C VAL A 2 -27.65 -11.40 -6.91
N PRO A 3 -27.17 -11.34 -5.65
CA PRO A 3 -27.42 -10.21 -4.76
C PRO A 3 -26.93 -8.87 -5.32
N GLU A 4 -27.59 -7.78 -4.93
CA GLU A 4 -27.27 -6.43 -5.44
C GLU A 4 -25.82 -6.00 -5.16
N TYR A 5 -25.28 -6.29 -3.98
CA TYR A 5 -23.91 -5.93 -3.64
C TYR A 5 -22.88 -6.59 -4.57
N GLN A 6 -23.14 -7.82 -5.01
CA GLN A 6 -22.27 -8.52 -5.97
C GLN A 6 -22.32 -7.85 -7.35
N ARG A 7 -23.51 -7.37 -7.76
CA ARG A 7 -23.68 -6.59 -9.00
C ARG A 7 -22.91 -5.27 -8.93
N ARG A 8 -23.04 -4.52 -7.83
CA ARG A 8 -22.32 -3.25 -7.62
C ARG A 8 -20.80 -3.45 -7.60
N ARG A 9 -20.31 -4.47 -6.88
CA ARG A 9 -18.89 -4.84 -6.89
C ARG A 9 -18.39 -5.13 -8.30
N LYS A 10 -19.14 -5.93 -9.07
CA LYS A 10 -18.78 -6.27 -10.45
C LYS A 10 -18.73 -5.04 -11.35
N LEU A 11 -19.73 -4.15 -11.28
CA LEU A 11 -19.74 -2.90 -12.04
C LEU A 11 -18.51 -2.04 -11.73
N PHE A 12 -18.16 -1.91 -10.44
CA PHE A 12 -16.96 -1.18 -10.04
C PHE A 12 -15.68 -1.85 -10.56
N ALA A 13 -15.55 -3.17 -10.40
CA ALA A 13 -14.38 -3.90 -10.88
C ALA A 13 -14.23 -3.80 -12.41
N ASP A 14 -15.33 -3.88 -13.15
CA ASP A 14 -15.33 -3.75 -14.61
C ASP A 14 -14.89 -2.33 -15.02
N PHE A 15 -15.39 -1.28 -14.36
CA PHE A 15 -14.91 0.10 -14.55
C PHE A 15 -13.42 0.25 -14.22
N TRP A 16 -13.00 -0.22 -13.05
CA TRP A 16 -11.62 -0.04 -12.55
C TRP A 16 -10.60 -0.70 -13.47
N ASN A 17 -10.85 -1.95 -13.87
CA ASN A 17 -9.95 -2.72 -14.72
C ASN A 17 -9.96 -2.28 -16.20
N THR A 18 -10.96 -1.53 -16.65
CA THR A 18 -11.04 -1.05 -18.05
C THR A 18 -10.68 0.42 -18.24
N GLN A 19 -10.80 1.24 -17.19
CA GLN A 19 -10.57 2.69 -17.28
C GLN A 19 -9.36 3.14 -16.46
N ILE A 20 -9.16 2.56 -15.27
CA ILE A 20 -8.16 3.03 -14.30
C ILE A 20 -6.84 2.26 -14.47
N ILE A 21 -6.83 0.97 -14.13
CA ILE A 21 -5.63 0.12 -14.14
C ILE A 21 -5.77 -1.03 -15.14
N ARG A 22 -5.61 -0.66 -16.41
CA ARG A 22 -5.81 -1.56 -17.54
C ARG A 22 -4.67 -2.57 -17.67
N ALA A 23 -5.06 -3.82 -17.90
CA ALA A 23 -4.13 -4.82 -18.42
C ALA A 23 -3.73 -4.42 -19.84
N SER A 24 -2.49 -4.71 -20.21
CA SER A 24 -1.98 -4.47 -21.55
C SER A 24 -2.28 -5.65 -22.47
N ASN A 25 -2.52 -5.36 -23.74
CA ASN A 25 -2.66 -6.37 -24.79
C ASN A 25 -1.31 -6.75 -25.45
N SER A 26 -0.20 -6.16 -24.99
CA SER A 26 1.14 -6.46 -25.53
C SER A 26 1.77 -7.65 -24.81
N SER A 27 2.63 -8.39 -25.50
CA SER A 27 3.43 -9.45 -24.85
C SER A 27 4.56 -8.93 -23.96
N CYS A 28 4.89 -7.63 -24.04
CA CYS A 28 6.05 -7.05 -23.36
C CYS A 28 5.73 -6.46 -21.98
N THR A 29 4.49 -6.04 -21.73
CA THR A 29 4.05 -5.55 -20.42
C THR A 29 2.72 -6.15 -20.05
N CYS A 30 2.50 -6.44 -18.76
CA CYS A 30 1.23 -6.96 -18.25
C CYS A 30 0.21 -5.83 -17.98
N GLY A 31 0.68 -4.65 -17.54
CA GLY A 31 -0.17 -3.49 -17.28
C GLY A 31 0.24 -2.24 -18.06
N GLU A 32 -0.70 -1.32 -18.24
CA GLU A 32 -0.43 0.01 -18.81
C GLU A 32 0.00 1.04 -17.75
N ARG A 33 -0.36 0.82 -16.49
CA ARG A 33 -0.18 1.77 -15.38
C ARG A 33 0.05 1.05 -14.05
N ILE A 34 0.68 1.76 -13.13
CA ILE A 34 0.81 1.38 -11.71
C ILE A 34 0.21 2.52 -10.89
N ILE A 35 -0.57 2.20 -9.88
CA ILE A 35 -1.06 3.19 -8.92
C ILE A 35 -0.16 3.13 -7.70
N MET A 36 0.32 4.29 -7.26
CA MET A 36 1.11 4.45 -6.05
C MET A 36 0.34 5.30 -5.04
N HIS A 37 0.20 4.81 -3.81
CA HIS A 37 -0.42 5.58 -2.72
C HIS A 37 0.21 5.25 -1.36
N SER A 38 -0.04 6.10 -0.38
CA SER A 38 0.39 5.92 1.00
C SER A 38 -0.82 6.13 1.91
N THR A 39 -0.94 5.30 2.93
CA THR A 39 -2.06 5.31 3.88
C THR A 39 -1.63 5.74 5.28
N HIS A 40 -0.41 6.26 5.41
CA HIS A 40 0.14 6.66 6.71
C HIS A 40 -0.62 7.84 7.27
N VAL A 41 -1.04 7.68 8.51
CA VAL A 41 -1.52 8.78 9.34
C VAL A 41 -0.37 9.12 10.29
N ALA A 42 -0.08 10.41 10.44
CA ALA A 42 0.90 10.86 11.42
C ALA A 42 0.55 10.30 12.81
N PRO A 43 1.53 9.87 13.62
CA PRO A 43 1.26 9.40 14.97
C PRO A 43 0.47 10.46 15.73
N LYS A 44 -0.70 10.07 16.24
CA LYS A 44 -1.53 10.94 17.06
C LYS A 44 -0.98 10.94 18.48
N GLU A 45 -1.04 12.09 19.14
CA GLU A 45 -0.64 12.22 20.54
C GLU A 45 -1.66 11.58 21.50
N GLU A 46 -2.88 11.31 21.03
CA GLU A 46 -3.97 10.75 21.81
C GLU A 46 -4.12 9.26 21.57
N LYS A 47 -4.56 8.56 22.63
CA LYS A 47 -4.86 7.14 22.59
C LYS A 47 -6.07 7.04 21.69
N LEU A 48 -6.02 6.21 20.65
CA LEU A 48 -7.19 5.96 19.81
C LEU A 48 -8.34 5.53 20.74
N GLU A 49 -9.28 6.43 20.99
CA GLU A 49 -10.60 6.00 21.41
C GLU A 49 -11.13 5.16 20.26
N VAL A 50 -11.67 3.99 20.57
CA VAL A 50 -12.30 3.15 19.55
C VAL A 50 -13.55 3.89 19.10
N VAL A 51 -13.36 4.79 18.14
CA VAL A 51 -14.46 5.45 17.46
C VAL A 51 -15.09 4.38 16.59
N SER A 52 -16.23 3.86 17.03
CA SER A 52 -17.04 2.85 16.34
C SER A 52 -17.71 3.41 15.07
N HIS A 53 -17.00 4.21 14.29
CA HIS A 53 -17.45 4.64 12.99
C HIS A 53 -16.75 3.77 11.96
N PRO A 54 -17.50 2.99 11.16
CA PRO A 54 -16.94 2.38 9.98
C PRO A 54 -16.72 3.54 9.01
N ASN A 55 -15.62 4.27 9.15
CA ASN A 55 -15.14 5.05 8.03
C ASN A 55 -14.95 4.02 6.91
N PRO A 56 -15.68 4.11 5.79
CA PRO A 56 -15.38 3.26 4.66
C PRO A 56 -13.97 3.66 4.25
N GLU A 57 -12.97 2.87 4.66
CA GLU A 57 -11.58 3.16 4.36
C GLU A 57 -11.47 3.30 2.85
N THR A 58 -11.14 4.52 2.41
CA THR A 58 -11.01 4.91 1.00
C THR A 58 -9.83 4.23 0.31
N ASN A 59 -9.19 3.24 0.94
CA ASN A 59 -8.01 2.53 0.45
C ASN A 59 -8.32 1.08 0.04
N ASN A 60 -9.59 0.71 -0.07
CA ASN A 60 -10.01 -0.65 -0.43
C ASN A 60 -10.38 -0.83 -1.91
N PHE A 61 -10.02 0.12 -2.79
CA PHE A 61 -10.41 0.04 -4.20
C PHE A 61 -9.86 -1.22 -4.87
N GLN A 62 -8.63 -1.60 -4.56
CA GLN A 62 -7.95 -2.77 -5.09
C GLN A 62 -8.65 -4.05 -4.67
N ASN A 63 -9.06 -4.13 -3.40
CA ASN A 63 -9.81 -5.27 -2.84
C ASN A 63 -11.17 -5.43 -3.52
N VAL A 64 -11.89 -4.33 -3.76
CA VAL A 64 -13.20 -4.37 -4.44
C VAL A 64 -13.05 -4.65 -5.93
N ALA A 65 -11.99 -4.12 -6.57
CA ALA A 65 -11.70 -4.31 -8.00
C ALA A 65 -11.08 -5.68 -8.31
N GLY A 66 -10.52 -6.36 -7.32
CA GLY A 66 -9.77 -7.61 -7.48
C GLY A 66 -8.47 -7.40 -8.26
N THR A 67 -7.74 -6.33 -7.94
CA THR A 67 -6.42 -6.02 -8.51
C THR A 67 -5.32 -6.28 -7.48
N PRO A 68 -4.12 -6.74 -7.91
CA PRO A 68 -3.02 -6.99 -6.99
C PRO A 68 -2.44 -5.68 -6.43
N GLU A 69 -1.97 -5.73 -5.19
CA GLU A 69 -1.29 -4.63 -4.50
C GLU A 69 -0.16 -5.21 -3.63
N ILE A 70 0.97 -4.51 -3.59
CA ILE A 70 2.08 -4.79 -2.68
C ILE A 70 2.42 -3.53 -1.90
N VAL A 71 2.66 -3.69 -0.60
CA VAL A 71 3.07 -2.59 0.30
C VAL A 71 4.52 -2.78 0.66
N VAL A 72 5.35 -1.78 0.39
CA VAL A 72 6.79 -1.84 0.66
C VAL A 72 7.24 -0.75 1.62
N PRO A 73 8.09 -1.06 2.61
CA PRO A 73 8.68 -0.05 3.47
C PRO A 73 9.71 0.78 2.70
N ILE A 74 9.64 2.10 2.83
CA ILE A 74 10.56 3.06 2.16
C ILE A 74 11.38 3.87 3.16
N GLY A 75 10.95 3.90 4.43
CA GLY A 75 11.65 4.68 5.45
C GLY A 75 11.07 4.45 6.84
N GLN A 76 11.49 5.30 7.76
CA GLN A 76 10.90 5.43 9.09
C GLN A 76 11.02 6.88 9.54
N VAL A 77 10.09 7.32 10.38
CA VAL A 77 10.08 8.66 10.94
C VAL A 77 10.14 8.59 12.46
N ALA A 78 10.95 9.47 13.05
CA ALA A 78 10.97 9.67 14.49
C ALA A 78 9.73 10.45 14.94
N TYR A 79 9.18 10.10 16.09
CA TYR A 79 8.18 10.88 16.79
C TYR A 79 8.43 10.83 18.29
N PHE A 80 8.06 11.90 19.00
CA PHE A 80 8.11 11.89 20.45
C PHE A 80 6.86 11.21 21.01
N SER A 81 7.03 10.08 21.67
CA SER A 81 5.91 9.30 22.20
C SER A 81 5.40 9.92 23.51
N PRO A 82 4.13 10.36 23.59
CA PRO A 82 3.58 10.91 24.82
C PRO A 82 3.40 9.84 25.90
N TYR A 83 3.47 8.55 25.55
CA TYR A 83 3.33 7.43 26.49
C TYR A 83 4.65 6.99 27.08
N THR A 84 5.66 6.79 26.24
CA THR A 84 6.97 6.30 26.69
C THR A 84 7.95 7.42 27.01
N LYS A 85 7.56 8.69 26.75
CA LYS A 85 8.31 9.91 27.04
C LYS A 85 9.71 9.93 26.42
N LYS A 86 9.84 9.32 25.24
CA LYS A 86 11.08 9.24 24.47
C LYS A 86 10.77 9.25 22.99
N GLU A 87 11.81 9.45 22.19
CA GLU A 87 11.74 9.29 20.74
C GLU A 87 11.54 7.83 20.36
N GLU A 88 10.55 7.57 19.51
CA GLU A 88 10.22 6.28 18.93
C GLU A 88 10.10 6.42 17.40
N TYR A 89 10.10 5.30 16.68
CA TYR A 89 10.13 5.29 15.22
C TYR A 89 8.95 4.51 14.65
N ILE A 90 8.35 5.03 13.58
CA ILE A 90 7.27 4.38 12.85
C ILE A 90 7.72 4.15 11.40
N PRO A 91 7.54 2.94 10.84
CA PRO A 91 7.84 2.69 9.44
C PRO A 91 6.95 3.55 8.53
N VAL A 92 7.54 4.02 7.44
CA VAL A 92 6.85 4.65 6.33
C VAL A 92 6.88 3.67 5.17
N THR A 93 5.72 3.34 4.65
CA THR A 93 5.51 2.43 3.52
C THR A 93 4.81 3.13 2.35
N VAL A 94 4.86 2.50 1.19
CA VAL A 94 4.10 2.90 0.01
C VAL A 94 3.48 1.65 -0.62
N SER A 95 2.25 1.80 -1.07
CA SER A 95 1.51 0.78 -1.80
C SER A 95 1.69 0.96 -3.29
N PHE A 96 1.90 -0.16 -3.99
CA PHE A 96 1.87 -0.25 -5.45
C PHE A 96 0.81 -1.23 -5.89
N ALA A 97 -0.16 -0.75 -6.68
CA ALA A 97 -1.18 -1.60 -7.28
C ALA A 97 -0.92 -1.80 -8.77
N GLY A 98 -1.11 -3.03 -9.24
CA GLY A 98 -0.94 -3.46 -10.62
C GLY A 98 -2.27 -3.83 -11.28
N ALA A 99 -2.26 -3.97 -12.61
CA ALA A 99 -3.43 -4.48 -13.32
C ALA A 99 -3.77 -5.90 -12.87
N LYS A 100 -5.05 -6.28 -12.98
CA LYS A 100 -5.52 -7.61 -12.56
C LYS A 100 -4.74 -8.72 -13.26
N GLY A 101 -4.17 -9.64 -12.49
CA GLY A 101 -3.34 -10.75 -12.97
C GLY A 101 -1.86 -10.41 -13.19
N CYS A 102 -1.41 -9.20 -12.83
CA CYS A 102 -0.03 -8.74 -13.01
C CYS A 102 0.81 -8.79 -11.73
N ASP A 103 0.49 -9.68 -10.79
CA ASP A 103 1.15 -9.83 -9.50
C ASP A 103 2.68 -9.97 -9.62
N LEU A 104 3.16 -10.74 -10.60
CA LEU A 104 4.59 -10.92 -10.84
C LEU A 104 5.32 -9.63 -11.21
N GLN A 105 4.66 -8.68 -11.88
CA GLN A 105 5.27 -7.37 -12.17
C GLN A 105 5.48 -6.54 -10.91
N LEU A 106 4.65 -6.72 -9.88
CA LEU A 106 4.84 -6.04 -8.60
C LEU A 106 6.09 -6.56 -7.89
N PHE A 107 6.32 -7.87 -7.88
CA PHE A 107 7.57 -8.44 -7.34
C PHE A 107 8.81 -7.96 -8.10
N ALA A 108 8.75 -7.96 -9.44
CA ALA A 108 9.83 -7.43 -10.27
C ALA A 108 10.07 -5.92 -10.03
N LEU A 109 9.03 -5.15 -9.74
CA LEU A 109 9.17 -3.75 -9.32
C LEU A 109 9.93 -3.65 -8.00
N VAL A 110 9.57 -4.45 -6.99
CA VAL A 110 10.25 -4.46 -5.69
C VAL A 110 11.73 -4.82 -5.85
N GLU A 111 12.06 -5.82 -6.65
CA GLU A 111 13.46 -6.17 -6.96
C GLU A 111 14.22 -5.00 -7.57
N LYS A 112 13.65 -4.34 -8.60
CA LYS A 112 14.26 -3.17 -9.23
C LYS A 112 14.42 -1.98 -8.28
N LEU A 113 13.46 -1.75 -7.38
CA LEU A 113 13.58 -0.72 -6.35
C LEU A 113 14.72 -1.04 -5.38
N LYS A 114 14.93 -2.32 -5.03
CA LYS A 114 16.05 -2.77 -4.21
C LYS A 114 17.37 -2.57 -4.92
N GLU A 115 17.47 -2.99 -6.18
CA GLU A 115 18.67 -2.82 -7.03
C GLU A 115 19.04 -1.34 -7.21
N ALA A 116 18.04 -0.48 -7.35
CA ALA A 116 18.23 0.98 -7.43
C ALA A 116 18.60 1.63 -6.08
N GLY A 117 18.62 0.86 -4.98
CA GLY A 117 18.91 1.38 -3.64
C GLY A 117 17.79 2.24 -3.04
N LEU A 118 16.57 2.19 -3.60
CA LEU A 118 15.42 2.95 -3.14
C LEU A 118 14.71 2.30 -1.95
N ILE A 119 14.82 0.97 -1.83
CA ILE A 119 14.33 0.21 -0.68
C ILE A 119 15.40 -0.77 -0.22
N ARG A 120 15.30 -1.22 1.04
CA ARG A 120 16.23 -2.18 1.63
C ARG A 120 15.50 -3.07 2.64
N GLU A 121 16.17 -4.14 3.06
CA GLU A 121 15.63 -5.03 4.08
C GLU A 121 15.40 -4.28 5.40
N VAL A 122 14.29 -4.62 6.05
CA VAL A 122 13.91 -4.03 7.34
C VAL A 122 14.52 -4.82 8.49
N LEU A 123 14.76 -4.11 9.59
CA LEU A 123 15.14 -4.71 10.86
C LEU A 123 13.90 -5.13 11.65
N PRO A 124 13.98 -6.20 12.45
CA PRO A 124 12.96 -6.52 13.44
C PRO A 124 13.06 -5.58 14.66
N GLY A 125 11.96 -5.42 15.39
CA GLY A 125 11.93 -4.73 16.68
C GLY A 125 11.52 -3.25 16.58
N LYS A 126 12.28 -2.37 17.25
CA LYS A 126 11.90 -0.96 17.47
C LYS A 126 12.17 -0.04 16.28
N LEU A 127 13.03 -0.46 15.36
CA LEU A 127 13.43 0.31 14.19
C LEU A 127 13.21 -0.55 12.96
N ALA A 128 12.62 0.02 11.92
CA ALA A 128 12.57 -0.61 10.60
C ALA A 128 13.93 -0.51 9.88
N TYR A 129 14.73 0.52 10.20
CA TYR A 129 16.06 0.72 9.62
C TYR A 129 17.06 1.16 10.69
N SER A 130 18.34 0.82 10.50
CA SER A 130 19.39 1.34 11.37
C SER A 130 19.43 2.87 11.29
N LEU A 131 19.53 3.52 12.45
CA LEU A 131 19.88 4.94 12.48
C LEU A 131 21.31 5.04 11.97
N SER A 132 21.52 5.80 10.90
CA SER A 132 22.87 6.16 10.48
C SER A 132 23.48 6.95 11.62
N VAL A 133 24.49 6.38 12.28
CA VAL A 133 25.39 7.13 13.15
C VAL A 133 26.11 8.10 12.24
N ALA A 134 25.85 9.40 12.41
CA ALA A 134 26.68 10.44 11.84
C ALA A 134 28.06 10.42 12.50
#